data_AF-A0A365R2Z2-F1
#
_entry.id   AF-A0A365R2Z2-F1
#
_cell.length_a   1.000
_cell.length_b   1.000
_cell.length_c   1.000
_cell.angle_alpha   90.00
_cell.angle_beta   90.00
_cell.angle_gamma   90.00
#
_symmetry.space_group_name_H-M   'P 1'
#
loop_
_entity.id
_entity.type
_entity.pdbx_description
1 polymer ?
#
loop_
_entity_poly.entity_id
_entity_poly.type
_entity_poly.pdbx_seq_one_letter_code
_entity_poly.pdbx_strand_id
1 'polypeptide(L)'
;MLLLPAMPVFSQTRILGAPVLAALAPSHGIEWRFAWVHLLEAVGILWVLAQRRAITGGPFATFLASLPVSSGRRRAIDTIVVIVASTPLLLPVLAAAIALAFLPQKAINYLFVLDLFLITLGWQLTALSRNLRNAIALIVANVFLIGGFHAEGALRPAWLTVALLLAAFTIAHTAPARAARSEMPGAFSRRIAEAIRVRVRNGLPPIARLQIGILRDRAASTAGHCLMMGAVTASTCFLLALWGFDQRAVPLTLIAQAVIMLIAATTYRDLGAAHLHASHFMRSLPLSTFAKRRADWLTVAALALPFAAVAPLLLVTHGVLSSRMAAALVCSGAPLVALHYLPQRYASRQSVLLGIALTVVWVTLAWQVFV
;
A
#
# COMPACT_ATOMS: atom_id res chain seq x y z
N MET A 1 31.10 33.77 8.19
CA MET A 1 30.61 32.52 7.57
C MET A 1 31.09 31.35 8.41
N LEU A 2 30.18 30.77 9.20
CA LEU A 2 30.44 29.64 10.10
C LEU A 2 29.31 28.63 9.87
N LEU A 3 29.71 27.37 9.65
CA LEU A 3 28.88 26.22 9.40
C LEU A 3 27.73 26.11 10.42
N LEU A 4 26.49 26.20 9.95
CA LEU A 4 25.30 25.81 10.71
C LEU A 4 25.09 24.30 10.55
N PRO A 5 25.39 23.46 11.56
CA PRO A 5 25.06 22.02 11.53
C PRO A 5 23.54 21.74 11.49
N ALA A 6 22.68 22.77 11.49
CA ALA A 6 21.23 22.67 11.43
C ALA A 6 20.67 22.45 10.01
N MET A 7 21.37 22.87 8.94
CA MET A 7 20.89 22.70 7.56
C MET A 7 20.72 21.23 7.10
N PRO A 8 21.64 20.29 7.40
CA PRO A 8 21.47 18.90 7.01
C PRO A 8 20.30 18.24 7.75
N VAL A 9 20.12 18.51 9.04
CA VAL A 9 19.03 17.92 9.83
C VAL A 9 17.67 18.47 9.38
N PHE A 10 17.56 19.78 9.11
CA PHE A 10 16.31 20.39 8.66
C PHE A 10 15.92 19.96 7.23
N SER A 11 16.89 19.83 6.32
CA SER A 11 16.62 19.32 4.97
C SER A 11 16.20 17.85 5.00
N GLN A 12 16.84 17.02 5.83
CA GLN A 12 16.46 15.62 6.02
C GLN A 12 15.08 15.45 6.64
N THR A 13 14.74 16.22 7.69
CA THR A 13 13.40 16.18 8.30
C THR A 13 12.32 16.67 7.33
N ARG A 14 12.61 17.69 6.53
CA ARG A 14 11.69 18.16 5.49
C ARG A 14 11.47 17.13 4.38
N ILE A 15 12.51 16.38 3.99
CA ILE A 15 12.39 15.27 3.03
C ILE A 15 11.56 14.13 3.62
N LEU A 16 11.83 13.72 4.86
CA LEU A 16 11.08 12.66 5.54
C LEU A 16 9.62 13.05 5.78
N GLY A 17 9.36 14.33 6.11
CA GLY A 17 8.03 14.88 6.30
C GLY A 17 7.34 15.32 5.01
N ALA A 18 8.01 15.24 3.86
CA ALA A 18 7.50 15.74 2.58
C ALA A 18 6.10 15.20 2.23
N PRO A 19 5.76 13.92 2.46
CA PRO A 19 4.41 13.44 2.17
C PRO A 19 3.31 14.20 2.92
N VAL A 20 3.55 14.59 4.17
CA VAL A 20 2.58 15.34 4.98
C VAL A 20 2.64 16.84 4.66
N LEU A 21 3.84 17.39 4.48
CA LEU A 21 4.05 18.81 4.18
C LEU A 21 3.54 19.20 2.78
N ALA A 22 3.51 18.27 1.82
CA ALA A 22 3.05 18.56 0.46
C ALA A 22 1.57 18.97 0.41
N ALA A 23 0.74 18.47 1.33
CA ALA A 23 -0.66 18.89 1.48
C ALA A 23 -0.77 20.38 1.88
N LEU A 24 0.17 20.89 2.66
CA LEU A 24 0.22 22.27 3.13
C LEU A 24 0.83 23.24 2.10
N ALA A 25 1.45 22.74 1.03
CA ALA A 25 2.06 23.60 0.02
C ALA A 25 0.98 24.41 -0.73
N PRO A 26 1.14 25.74 -0.86
CA PRO A 26 0.14 26.61 -1.48
C PRO A 26 0.00 26.41 -2.99
N SER A 27 0.98 25.76 -3.65
CA SER A 27 0.99 25.50 -5.09
C SER A 27 -0.06 24.49 -5.55
N HIS A 28 -0.68 23.72 -4.64
CA HIS A 28 -1.61 22.65 -4.99
C HIS A 28 -3.06 23.09 -4.79
N GLY A 29 -3.90 22.83 -5.80
CA GLY A 29 -5.35 23.06 -5.73
C GLY A 29 -6.10 22.00 -4.89
N ILE A 30 -7.41 22.20 -4.74
CA ILE A 30 -8.27 21.36 -3.90
C ILE A 30 -8.32 19.90 -4.33
N GLU A 31 -8.38 19.65 -5.64
CA GLU A 31 -8.46 18.29 -6.20
C GLU A 31 -7.21 17.48 -5.89
N TRP A 32 -6.04 18.10 -6.03
CA TRP A 32 -4.76 17.48 -5.71
C TRP A 32 -4.67 17.14 -4.22
N ARG A 33 -5.04 18.09 -3.34
CA ARG A 33 -5.03 17.88 -1.89
C ARG A 33 -6.02 16.79 -1.47
N PHE A 34 -7.20 16.77 -2.08
CA PHE A 34 -8.21 15.74 -1.86
C PHE A 34 -7.66 14.35 -2.19
N ALA A 35 -7.13 14.19 -3.41
CA ALA A 35 -6.56 12.93 -3.86
C ALA A 35 -5.36 12.50 -2.98
N TRP A 36 -4.49 13.45 -2.62
CA TRP A 36 -3.29 13.19 -1.84
C TRP A 36 -3.59 12.77 -0.41
N VAL A 37 -4.49 13.46 0.29
CA VAL A 37 -4.92 13.09 1.66
C VAL A 37 -5.53 11.70 1.67
N HIS A 38 -6.44 11.41 0.72
CA HIS A 38 -7.07 10.09 0.64
C HIS A 38 -6.08 8.98 0.27
N LEU A 39 -5.05 9.30 -0.53
CA LEU A 39 -3.97 8.36 -0.82
C LEU A 39 -3.16 8.03 0.45
N LEU A 40 -2.80 9.03 1.27
CA LEU A 40 -2.10 8.81 2.53
C LEU A 40 -2.92 7.95 3.49
N GLU A 41 -4.23 8.21 3.59
CA GLU A 41 -5.15 7.41 4.39
C GLU A 41 -5.27 5.97 3.89
N ALA A 42 -5.40 5.78 2.57
CA ALA A 42 -5.46 4.47 1.95
C ALA A 42 -4.20 3.64 2.22
N VAL A 43 -3.02 4.28 2.15
CA VAL A 43 -1.74 3.66 2.55
C VAL A 43 -1.78 3.26 4.02
N GLY A 44 -2.26 4.14 4.89
CA GLY A 44 -2.44 3.86 6.32
C GLY A 44 -3.35 2.66 6.60
N ILE A 45 -4.48 2.57 5.91
CA ILE A 45 -5.44 1.46 6.01
C ILE A 45 -4.78 0.15 5.53
N LEU A 46 -4.13 0.18 4.37
CA LEU A 46 -3.50 -1.01 3.78
C LEU A 46 -2.38 -1.56 4.66
N TRP A 47 -1.58 -0.68 5.26
CA TRP A 47 -0.54 -1.06 6.21
C TRP A 47 -1.08 -1.91 7.36
N VAL A 48 -2.15 -1.42 8.00
CA VAL A 48 -2.79 -2.10 9.12
C VAL A 48 -3.51 -3.38 8.68
N LEU A 49 -4.14 -3.38 7.51
CA LEU A 49 -4.80 -4.57 6.98
C LEU A 49 -3.81 -5.69 6.61
N ALA A 50 -2.63 -5.34 6.09
CA ALA A 50 -1.56 -6.30 5.78
C ALA A 50 -1.07 -7.03 7.06
N GLN A 51 -1.07 -6.33 8.19
CA GLN A 51 -0.66 -6.87 9.50
C GLN A 51 -1.84 -7.26 10.40
N ARG A 52 -3.07 -7.29 9.86
CA ARG A 52 -4.31 -7.45 10.65
C ARG A 52 -4.25 -8.62 11.62
N ARG A 53 -3.74 -9.79 11.19
CA ARG A 53 -3.67 -10.99 12.05
C ARG A 53 -2.78 -10.77 13.28
N ALA A 54 -1.68 -10.04 13.13
CA ALA A 54 -0.77 -9.69 14.22
C ALA A 54 -1.40 -8.64 15.14
N ILE A 55 -2.01 -7.58 14.56
CA ILE A 55 -2.62 -6.48 15.31
C ILE A 55 -3.85 -6.95 16.10
N THR A 56 -4.72 -7.76 15.52
CA THR A 56 -5.92 -8.26 16.21
C THR A 56 -5.65 -9.44 17.14
N GLY A 57 -4.39 -9.81 17.40
CA GLY A 57 -4.02 -10.87 18.35
C GLY A 57 -4.37 -12.31 17.94
N GLY A 58 -4.81 -12.57 16.70
CA GLY A 58 -5.05 -13.92 16.19
C GLY A 58 -5.89 -14.83 17.12
N PRO A 59 -5.45 -16.07 17.42
CA PRO A 59 -6.10 -16.96 18.38
C PRO A 59 -6.14 -16.43 19.83
N PHE A 60 -5.14 -15.64 20.23
CA PHE A 60 -5.06 -15.05 21.58
C PHE A 60 -6.16 -14.01 21.83
N ALA A 61 -6.71 -13.41 20.76
CA ALA A 61 -7.87 -12.52 20.84
C ALA A 61 -9.09 -13.18 21.50
N THR A 62 -9.25 -14.50 21.33
CA THR A 62 -10.34 -15.26 21.94
C THR A 62 -10.17 -15.38 23.45
N PHE A 63 -8.92 -15.51 23.93
CA PHE A 63 -8.59 -15.48 25.35
C PHE A 63 -8.72 -14.07 25.95
N LEU A 64 -8.27 -13.04 25.24
CA LEU A 64 -8.52 -11.65 25.65
C LEU A 64 -10.01 -11.33 25.74
N ALA A 65 -10.82 -11.94 24.85
CA ALA A 65 -12.26 -11.77 24.86
C ALA A 65 -12.94 -12.38 26.10
N SER A 66 -12.39 -13.45 26.70
CA SER A 66 -12.93 -14.07 27.92
C SER A 66 -12.56 -13.33 29.21
N LEU A 67 -11.58 -12.42 29.18
CA LEU A 67 -11.23 -11.63 30.36
C LEU A 67 -12.27 -10.53 30.65
N PRO A 68 -12.64 -10.27 31.91
CA PRO A 68 -13.61 -9.23 32.31
C PRO A 68 -12.99 -7.82 32.22
N VAL A 69 -12.61 -7.43 31.01
CA VAL A 69 -12.01 -6.12 30.70
C VAL A 69 -13.08 -5.22 30.11
N SER A 70 -13.19 -4.00 30.64
CA SER A 70 -14.13 -3.00 30.13
C SER A 70 -13.88 -2.69 28.65
N SER A 71 -14.95 -2.39 27.91
CA SER A 71 -14.88 -2.03 26.48
C SER A 71 -13.98 -0.81 26.23
N GLY A 72 -13.97 0.16 27.14
CA GLY A 72 -13.07 1.33 27.09
C GLY A 72 -11.59 0.93 27.13
N ARG A 73 -11.22 0.04 28.05
CA ARG A 73 -9.82 -0.39 28.20
C ARG A 73 -9.36 -1.24 27.01
N ARG A 74 -10.22 -2.09 26.45
CA ARG A 74 -9.93 -2.84 25.21
C ARG A 74 -9.67 -1.91 24.03
N ARG A 75 -10.48 -0.86 23.87
CA ARG A 75 -10.29 0.14 22.80
C ARG A 75 -8.98 0.91 22.95
N ALA A 76 -8.63 1.33 24.17
CA ALA A 76 -7.36 1.99 24.42
C ALA A 76 -6.17 1.09 24.03
N ILE A 77 -6.22 -0.19 24.38
CA ILE A 77 -5.20 -1.17 23.98
C ILE A 77 -5.16 -1.32 22.45
N ASP A 78 -6.29 -1.51 21.78
CA ASP A 78 -6.36 -1.62 20.31
C ASP A 78 -5.74 -0.38 19.63
N THR A 79 -6.08 0.83 20.10
CA THR A 79 -5.49 2.08 19.60
C THR A 79 -3.98 2.13 19.81
N ILE A 80 -3.49 1.78 21.00
CA ILE A 80 -2.04 1.76 21.29
C ILE A 80 -1.33 0.75 20.37
N VAL A 81 -1.88 -0.45 20.21
CA VAL A 81 -1.30 -1.48 19.33
C VAL A 81 -1.26 -1.00 17.88
N VAL A 82 -2.30 -0.32 17.39
CA VAL A 82 -2.31 0.25 16.04
C VAL A 82 -1.28 1.36 15.88
N ILE A 83 -1.13 2.25 16.88
CA ILE A 83 -0.12 3.31 16.87
C ILE A 83 1.28 2.69 16.80
N VAL A 84 1.58 1.70 17.64
CA VAL A 84 2.87 1.00 17.66
C VAL A 84 3.11 0.26 16.33
N ALA A 85 2.11 -0.45 15.81
CA ALA A 85 2.20 -1.11 14.51
C ALA A 85 2.39 -0.12 13.35
N SER A 86 1.94 1.12 13.51
CA SER A 86 2.05 2.20 12.51
C SER A 86 3.30 3.07 12.70
N THR A 87 4.27 2.67 13.53
CA THR A 87 5.50 3.45 13.79
C THR A 87 6.18 3.96 12.51
N PRO A 88 6.35 3.16 11.43
CA PRO A 88 6.93 3.68 10.18
C PRO A 88 6.10 4.79 9.51
N LEU A 89 4.78 4.76 9.65
CA LEU A 89 3.87 5.80 9.15
C LEU A 89 3.83 7.04 10.05
N LEU A 90 4.25 6.92 11.32
CA LEU A 90 4.42 8.06 12.22
C LEU A 90 5.65 8.89 11.86
N LEU A 91 6.67 8.29 11.23
CA LEU A 91 7.93 8.99 10.95
C LEU A 91 7.72 10.23 10.05
N PRO A 92 6.96 10.19 8.94
CA PRO A 92 6.63 11.38 8.17
C PRO A 92 5.83 12.43 8.95
N VAL A 93 4.92 11.99 9.83
CA VAL A 93 4.09 12.87 10.67
C VAL A 93 4.95 13.61 11.68
N LEU A 94 5.83 12.90 12.39
CA LEU A 94 6.78 13.47 13.34
C LEU A 94 7.79 14.38 12.65
N ALA A 95 8.33 13.97 11.50
CA ALA A 95 9.25 14.77 10.72
C ALA A 95 8.60 16.07 10.22
N ALA A 96 7.34 16.00 9.78
CA ALA A 96 6.55 17.18 9.42
C ALA A 96 6.29 18.08 10.63
N ALA A 97 5.91 17.52 11.78
CA ALA A 97 5.72 18.27 13.02
C ALA A 97 7.00 19.02 13.45
N ILE A 98 8.17 18.40 13.32
CA ILE A 98 9.47 19.04 13.59
C ILE A 98 9.74 20.15 12.56
N ALA A 99 9.53 19.88 11.27
CA ALA A 99 9.75 20.87 10.21
C ALA A 99 8.84 22.11 10.34
N LEU A 100 7.60 21.91 10.80
CA LEU A 100 6.62 22.99 11.05
C LEU A 100 7.01 23.92 12.20
N ALA A 101 7.87 23.49 13.12
CA ALA A 101 8.35 24.33 14.23
C ALA A 101 9.06 25.61 13.73
N PHE A 102 9.57 25.57 12.51
CA PHE A 102 10.35 26.62 11.85
C PHE A 102 9.54 27.45 10.83
N LEU A 103 8.24 27.18 10.66
CA LEU A 103 7.36 27.89 9.72
C LEU A 103 6.44 28.89 10.45
N PRO A 104 5.97 29.97 9.77
CA PRO A 104 4.94 30.85 10.30
C PRO A 104 3.58 30.13 10.41
N GLN A 105 2.68 30.61 11.28
CA GLN A 105 1.36 29.99 11.57
C GLN A 105 1.43 28.58 12.20
N LYS A 106 2.30 28.41 13.20
CA LYS A 106 2.61 27.12 13.85
C LYS A 106 1.36 26.35 14.31
N ALA A 107 0.47 26.98 15.08
CA ALA A 107 -0.66 26.31 15.69
C ALA A 107 -1.62 25.67 14.66
N ILE A 108 -1.92 26.40 13.57
CA ILE A 108 -2.81 25.93 12.52
C ILE A 108 -2.19 24.72 11.79
N ASN A 109 -0.92 24.81 11.42
CA ASN A 109 -0.24 23.72 10.73
C ASN A 109 -0.09 22.46 11.61
N TYR A 110 0.09 22.62 12.92
CA TYR A 110 0.06 21.49 13.86
C TYR A 110 -1.32 20.84 13.96
N LEU A 111 -2.40 21.64 13.96
CA LEU A 111 -3.77 21.11 13.92
C LEU A 111 -4.00 20.26 12.67
N PHE A 112 -3.55 20.71 11.49
CA PHE A 112 -3.65 19.91 10.26
C PHE A 112 -2.95 18.55 10.36
N VAL A 113 -1.71 18.54 10.85
CA VAL A 113 -0.94 17.29 10.98
C VAL A 113 -1.61 16.36 11.98
N LEU A 114 -2.15 16.91 13.07
CA LEU A 114 -2.88 16.15 14.07
C LEU A 114 -4.20 15.58 13.51
N ASP A 115 -4.96 16.36 12.75
CA ASP A 115 -6.20 15.92 12.10
C ASP A 115 -5.93 14.79 11.12
N LEU A 116 -4.96 14.97 10.21
CA LEU A 116 -4.57 13.94 9.25
C LEU A 116 -4.16 12.64 9.97
N PHE A 117 -3.41 12.76 11.05
CA PHE A 117 -3.01 11.61 11.87
C PHE A 117 -4.21 10.91 12.52
N LEU A 118 -5.10 11.65 13.19
CA LEU A 118 -6.26 11.08 13.87
C LEU A 118 -7.29 10.50 12.91
N ILE A 119 -7.55 11.13 11.77
CA ILE A 119 -8.45 10.61 10.75
C ILE A 119 -7.88 9.32 10.15
N THR A 120 -6.58 9.30 9.83
CA THR A 120 -5.91 8.07 9.37
C THR A 120 -6.00 6.95 10.41
N LEU A 121 -5.75 7.26 11.68
CA LEU A 121 -5.87 6.30 12.79
C LEU A 121 -7.31 5.79 12.96
N GLY A 122 -8.31 6.68 12.85
CA GLY A 122 -9.71 6.33 12.87
C GLY A 122 -10.10 5.39 11.73
N TRP A 123 -9.59 5.63 10.53
CA TRP A 123 -9.76 4.74 9.38
C TRP A 123 -9.13 3.37 9.60
N GLN A 124 -7.92 3.32 10.15
CA GLN A 124 -7.23 2.07 10.51
C GLN A 124 -8.05 1.24 11.51
N LEU A 125 -8.55 1.86 12.58
CA LEU A 125 -9.40 1.21 13.59
C LEU A 125 -10.74 0.75 13.01
N THR A 126 -11.34 1.55 12.13
CA THR A 126 -12.58 1.21 11.41
C THR A 126 -12.38 0.00 10.49
N ALA A 127 -11.27 -0.04 9.76
CA ALA A 127 -10.91 -1.14 8.89
C ALA A 127 -10.67 -2.45 9.65
N LEU A 128 -10.05 -2.38 10.84
CA LEU A 128 -9.82 -3.54 11.71
C LEU A 128 -11.10 -4.08 12.35
N SER A 129 -11.94 -3.18 12.86
CA SER A 129 -13.21 -3.52 13.54
C SER A 129 -14.30 -3.98 12.56
N ARG A 130 -14.15 -3.67 11.25
CA ARG A 130 -15.16 -3.91 10.19
C ARG A 130 -16.51 -3.24 10.45
N ASN A 131 -16.53 -2.21 11.30
CA ASN A 131 -17.75 -1.49 11.63
C ASN A 131 -17.81 -0.16 10.87
N LEU A 132 -18.48 -0.18 9.72
CA LEU A 132 -18.61 1.00 8.85
C LEU A 132 -19.47 2.13 9.44
N ARG A 133 -20.14 1.92 10.59
CA ARG A 133 -20.99 2.95 11.20
C ARG A 133 -20.24 4.24 11.50
N ASN A 134 -18.94 4.14 11.84
CA ASN A 134 -18.11 5.30 12.15
C ASN A 134 -17.42 5.89 10.90
N ALA A 135 -17.53 5.25 9.73
CA ALA A 135 -16.94 5.75 8.50
C ALA A 135 -17.59 7.08 8.05
N ILE A 136 -18.88 7.29 8.32
CA ILE A 136 -19.57 8.54 7.97
C ILE A 136 -18.91 9.73 8.67
N ALA A 137 -18.65 9.61 9.97
CA ALA A 137 -18.02 10.70 10.73
C ALA A 137 -16.58 10.97 10.28
N LEU A 138 -15.83 9.94 9.84
CA LEU A 138 -14.50 10.13 9.24
C LEU A 138 -14.55 10.78 7.85
N ILE A 139 -15.55 10.42 7.03
CA ILE A 139 -15.79 11.08 5.73
C ILE A 139 -16.08 12.57 5.96
N VAL A 140 -16.96 12.89 6.92
CA VAL A 140 -17.29 14.28 7.26
C VAL A 140 -16.05 15.00 7.81
N ALA A 141 -15.26 14.37 8.68
CA ALA A 141 -14.01 14.93 9.17
C ALA A 141 -13.03 15.27 8.03
N ASN A 142 -12.95 14.41 7.01
CA ASN A 142 -12.13 14.65 5.81
C ASN A 142 -12.60 15.85 4.99
N VAL A 143 -13.91 16.03 4.84
CA VAL A 143 -14.46 17.21 4.16
C VAL A 143 -14.06 18.49 4.90
N PHE A 144 -14.15 18.49 6.23
CA PHE A 144 -13.71 19.63 7.06
C PHE A 144 -12.19 19.85 7.02
N LEU A 145 -11.38 18.79 7.02
CA LEU A 145 -9.94 18.87 6.88
C LEU A 145 -9.55 19.53 5.54
N ILE A 146 -10.09 19.01 4.44
CA ILE A 146 -9.79 19.46 3.06
C ILE A 146 -10.32 20.87 2.82
N GLY A 147 -11.52 21.14 3.33
CA GLY A 147 -12.12 22.46 3.33
C GLY A 147 -11.28 23.48 4.14
N GLY A 148 -10.71 23.05 5.27
CA GLY A 148 -9.84 23.87 6.10
C GLY A 148 -8.58 24.33 5.36
N PHE A 149 -8.10 23.59 4.36
CA PHE A 149 -7.00 24.03 3.50
C PHE A 149 -7.35 25.23 2.61
N HIS A 150 -8.63 25.48 2.35
CA HIS A 150 -9.12 26.56 1.47
C HIS A 150 -9.80 27.70 2.23
N ALA A 151 -10.21 27.45 3.48
CA ALA A 151 -10.77 28.48 4.32
C ALA A 151 -9.73 29.55 4.65
N GLU A 152 -10.13 30.82 4.55
CA GLU A 152 -9.32 31.97 4.95
C GLU A 152 -9.78 32.53 6.32
N GLY A 153 -8.86 33.19 7.02
CA GLY A 153 -9.16 33.86 8.29
C GLY A 153 -9.63 32.93 9.41
N ALA A 154 -10.66 33.35 10.15
CA ALA A 154 -11.16 32.65 11.34
C ALA A 154 -11.89 31.32 11.04
N LEU A 155 -12.31 31.10 9.80
CA LEU A 155 -13.00 29.87 9.39
C LEU A 155 -12.03 28.67 9.35
N ARG A 156 -10.75 28.92 9.05
CA ARG A 156 -9.71 27.89 8.99
C ARG A 156 -9.53 27.11 10.29
N PRO A 157 -9.22 27.74 11.43
CA PRO A 157 -9.10 27.01 12.70
C PRO A 157 -10.43 26.37 13.12
N ALA A 158 -11.58 26.97 12.82
CA ALA A 158 -12.88 26.39 13.16
C ALA A 158 -13.17 25.08 12.43
N TRP A 159 -12.85 24.99 11.13
CA TRP A 159 -13.07 23.75 10.37
C TRP A 159 -12.12 22.64 10.82
N LEU A 160 -10.88 22.98 11.17
CA LEU A 160 -9.92 22.01 11.71
C LEU A 160 -10.32 21.51 13.10
N THR A 161 -10.79 22.38 13.99
CA THR A 161 -11.27 21.90 15.29
C THR A 161 -12.48 20.99 15.17
N VAL A 162 -13.38 21.24 14.21
CA VAL A 162 -14.49 20.33 13.92
C VAL A 162 -13.97 18.99 13.40
N ALA A 163 -13.01 18.98 12.47
CA ALA A 163 -12.38 17.75 11.98
C ALA A 163 -11.74 16.95 13.13
N LEU A 164 -11.00 17.63 14.01
CA LEU A 164 -10.35 17.06 15.19
C LEU A 164 -11.35 16.38 16.12
N LEU A 165 -12.43 17.10 16.46
CA LEU A 165 -13.47 16.60 17.36
C LEU A 165 -14.19 15.39 16.77
N LEU A 166 -14.50 15.41 15.47
CA LEU A 166 -15.10 14.28 14.78
C LEU A 166 -14.15 13.07 14.79
N ALA A 167 -12.87 13.27 14.47
CA ALA A 167 -11.88 12.20 14.49
C ALA A 167 -11.73 11.60 15.90
N ALA A 168 -11.56 12.44 16.94
CA ALA A 168 -11.48 12.00 18.32
C ALA A 168 -12.74 11.26 18.79
N PHE A 169 -13.92 11.78 18.44
CA PHE A 169 -15.20 11.13 18.72
C PHE A 169 -15.28 9.75 18.05
N THR A 170 -14.89 9.64 16.78
CA THR A 170 -14.93 8.35 16.08
C THR A 170 -14.01 7.32 16.74
N ILE A 171 -12.78 7.71 17.12
CA ILE A 171 -11.82 6.83 17.78
C ILE A 171 -12.39 6.37 19.13
N ALA A 172 -12.93 7.28 19.94
CA ALA A 172 -13.53 6.97 21.24
C ALA A 172 -14.73 6.02 21.13
N HIS A 173 -15.48 6.07 20.02
CA HIS A 173 -16.69 5.28 19.79
C HIS A 173 -16.46 4.13 18.79
N THR A 174 -15.23 3.84 18.38
CA THR A 174 -14.95 2.66 17.54
C THR A 174 -15.28 1.39 18.32
N ALA A 175 -15.85 0.39 17.66
CA ALA A 175 -16.03 -0.91 18.28
C ALA A 175 -14.66 -1.60 18.40
N PRO A 176 -14.39 -2.34 19.49
CA PRO A 176 -13.15 -3.09 19.63
C PRO A 176 -12.97 -4.07 18.46
N ALA A 177 -11.72 -4.33 18.08
CA ALA A 177 -11.42 -5.16 16.93
C ALA A 177 -12.00 -6.58 17.11
N ARG A 178 -12.78 -7.06 16.13
CA ARG A 178 -13.32 -8.42 16.19
C ARG A 178 -12.23 -9.44 15.87
N ALA A 179 -12.14 -10.49 16.70
CA ALA A 179 -11.29 -11.64 16.46
C ALA A 179 -11.53 -12.19 15.03
N ALA A 180 -10.45 -12.61 14.37
CA ALA A 180 -10.46 -13.05 12.97
C ALA A 180 -11.44 -14.20 12.67
N ARG A 181 -11.93 -14.91 13.71
CA ARG A 181 -12.87 -16.03 13.64
C ARG A 181 -14.35 -15.68 13.88
N SER A 182 -14.68 -14.41 14.20
CA SER A 182 -16.08 -13.99 14.23
C SER A 182 -16.58 -13.79 12.78
N GLU A 183 -16.83 -14.90 12.12
CA GLU A 183 -17.63 -14.97 10.90
C GLU A 183 -19.07 -14.60 11.25
N MET A 184 -19.38 -13.30 11.31
CA MET A 184 -20.71 -12.81 10.98
C MET A 184 -20.64 -11.33 10.58
N PRO A 185 -20.62 -11.06 9.26
CA PRO A 185 -21.11 -9.81 8.72
C PRO A 185 -22.27 -10.01 7.73
N GLY A 186 -23.27 -9.13 7.86
CA GLY A 186 -24.43 -8.82 7.02
C GLY A 186 -24.68 -9.65 5.75
N ALA A 187 -25.83 -10.33 5.73
CA ALA A 187 -26.35 -11.12 4.60
C ALA A 187 -26.42 -10.38 3.25
N PHE A 188 -26.44 -9.04 3.25
CA PHE A 188 -26.61 -8.22 2.05
C PHE A 188 -25.32 -8.10 1.20
N SER A 189 -24.16 -7.85 1.82
CA SER A 189 -22.89 -7.77 1.08
C SER A 189 -22.45 -9.15 0.58
N ARG A 190 -22.83 -10.20 1.31
CA ARG A 190 -22.59 -11.60 0.91
C ARG A 190 -23.41 -11.97 -0.33
N ARG A 191 -24.68 -11.56 -0.44
CA ARG A 191 -25.51 -11.83 -1.63
C ARG A 191 -24.99 -11.17 -2.90
N ILE A 192 -24.59 -9.90 -2.84
CA ILE A 192 -24.04 -9.19 -4.00
C ILE A 192 -22.67 -9.77 -4.39
N ALA A 193 -21.82 -10.02 -3.39
CA ALA A 193 -20.53 -10.66 -3.61
C ALA A 193 -20.68 -12.08 -4.16
N GLU A 194 -21.66 -12.88 -3.69
CA GLU A 194 -21.94 -14.24 -4.16
C GLU A 194 -22.58 -14.26 -5.56
N ALA A 195 -23.44 -13.30 -5.90
CA ALA A 195 -24.04 -13.21 -7.24
C ALA A 195 -22.98 -12.92 -8.32
N ILE A 196 -22.05 -11.99 -8.06
CA ILE A 196 -20.89 -11.73 -8.92
C ILE A 196 -19.95 -12.96 -8.94
N ARG A 197 -19.80 -13.64 -7.79
CA ARG A 197 -18.96 -14.83 -7.63
C ARG A 197 -19.43 -15.99 -8.49
N VAL A 198 -20.73 -16.27 -8.57
CA VAL A 198 -21.24 -17.43 -9.33
C VAL A 198 -21.02 -17.24 -10.83
N ARG A 199 -21.22 -16.03 -11.36
CA ARG A 199 -21.10 -15.74 -12.79
C ARG A 199 -19.66 -15.77 -13.31
N VAL A 200 -18.68 -15.27 -12.52
CA VAL A 200 -17.26 -15.31 -12.88
C VAL A 200 -16.62 -16.67 -12.57
N ARG A 201 -17.09 -17.37 -11.52
CA ARG A 201 -16.48 -18.64 -11.09
C ARG A 201 -16.71 -19.75 -12.12
N ASN A 202 -17.84 -19.82 -12.81
CA ASN A 202 -18.17 -20.96 -13.67
C ASN A 202 -17.25 -21.13 -14.90
N GLY A 203 -16.58 -20.08 -15.38
CA GLY A 203 -15.68 -20.16 -16.55
C GLY A 203 -14.19 -20.39 -16.25
N LEU A 204 -13.75 -20.20 -15.00
CA LEU A 204 -12.32 -20.26 -14.66
C LEU A 204 -11.87 -21.67 -14.27
N PRO A 205 -10.64 -22.11 -14.66
CA PRO A 205 -10.10 -23.40 -14.25
C PRO A 205 -9.90 -23.46 -12.72
N PRO A 206 -9.96 -24.64 -12.09
CA PRO A 206 -9.88 -24.81 -10.64
C PRO A 206 -8.64 -24.16 -10.00
N ILE A 207 -7.50 -24.21 -10.69
CA ILE A 207 -6.25 -23.56 -10.25
C ILE A 207 -6.36 -22.04 -10.20
N ALA A 208 -6.98 -21.41 -11.21
CA ALA A 208 -7.16 -19.96 -11.20
C ALA A 208 -8.09 -19.53 -10.06
N ARG A 209 -9.15 -20.31 -9.79
CA ARG A 209 -10.04 -20.07 -8.65
C ARG A 209 -9.30 -20.15 -7.32
N LEU A 210 -8.39 -21.11 -7.17
CA LEU A 210 -7.54 -21.25 -5.98
C LEU A 210 -6.63 -20.03 -5.82
N GLN A 211 -5.92 -19.62 -6.88
CA GLN A 211 -5.02 -18.46 -6.85
C GLN A 211 -5.76 -17.16 -6.51
N ILE A 212 -6.92 -16.92 -7.14
CA ILE A 212 -7.79 -15.76 -6.84
C ILE A 212 -8.27 -15.81 -5.38
N GLY A 213 -8.61 -17.00 -4.88
CA GLY A 213 -8.99 -17.20 -3.49
C GLY A 213 -7.87 -16.82 -2.51
N ILE A 214 -6.63 -17.23 -2.82
CA ILE A 214 -5.44 -16.90 -2.02
C ILE A 214 -5.16 -15.39 -2.05
N LEU A 215 -5.15 -14.79 -3.24
CA LEU A 215 -4.94 -13.34 -3.40
C LEU A 215 -6.01 -12.54 -2.65
N ARG A 216 -7.26 -13.03 -2.62
CA ARG A 216 -8.35 -12.38 -1.89
C ARG A 216 -8.23 -12.52 -0.37
N ASP A 217 -7.79 -13.66 0.16
CA ASP A 217 -7.51 -13.80 1.59
C ASP A 217 -6.40 -12.82 2.03
N ARG A 218 -5.45 -12.54 1.13
CA ARG A 218 -4.38 -11.55 1.32
C ARG A 218 -4.58 -10.28 0.48
N ALA A 219 -5.83 -9.82 0.32
CA ALA A 219 -6.15 -8.70 -0.55
C ALA A 219 -5.38 -7.42 -0.18
N ALA A 220 -5.15 -7.18 1.11
CA ALA A 220 -4.41 -6.01 1.58
C ALA A 220 -2.93 -6.03 1.20
N SER A 221 -2.28 -7.20 1.34
CA SER A 221 -0.88 -7.38 0.90
C SER A 221 -0.78 -7.21 -0.61
N THR A 222 -1.67 -7.86 -1.36
CA THR A 222 -1.72 -7.78 -2.83
C THR A 222 -1.97 -6.34 -3.30
N ALA A 223 -2.93 -5.65 -2.69
CA ALA A 223 -3.22 -4.24 -3.00
C ALA A 223 -2.03 -3.33 -2.65
N GLY A 224 -1.33 -3.58 -1.54
CA GLY A 224 -0.10 -2.88 -1.18
C GLY A 224 1.00 -3.07 -2.24
N HIS A 225 1.23 -4.29 -2.72
CA HIS A 225 2.17 -4.56 -3.81
C HIS A 225 1.74 -3.85 -5.10
N CYS A 226 0.45 -3.89 -5.46
CA CYS A 226 -0.08 -3.16 -6.62
C CYS A 226 0.12 -1.65 -6.52
N LEU A 227 -0.10 -1.07 -5.33
CA LEU A 227 0.18 0.35 -5.10
C LEU A 227 1.66 0.67 -5.24
N MET A 228 2.56 -0.15 -4.71
CA MET A 228 4.00 0.03 -4.89
C MET A 228 4.41 -0.04 -6.37
N MET A 229 3.92 -1.04 -7.10
CA MET A 229 4.18 -1.17 -8.54
C MET A 229 3.59 0.02 -9.33
N GLY A 230 2.39 0.46 -8.97
CA GLY A 230 1.74 1.64 -9.55
C GLY A 230 2.50 2.94 -9.26
N ALA A 231 3.02 3.11 -8.04
CA ALA A 231 3.82 4.27 -7.65
C ALA A 231 5.14 4.33 -8.42
N VAL A 232 5.82 3.18 -8.61
CA VAL A 232 7.01 3.08 -9.47
C VAL A 232 6.65 3.48 -10.90
N THR A 233 5.57 2.91 -11.44
CA THR A 233 5.11 3.21 -12.81
C THR A 233 4.81 4.69 -13.00
N ALA A 234 4.03 5.30 -12.10
CA ALA A 234 3.66 6.71 -12.16
C ALA A 234 4.90 7.62 -12.04
N SER A 235 5.83 7.30 -11.14
CA SER A 235 7.09 8.04 -10.99
C SER A 235 7.95 7.95 -12.24
N THR A 236 8.02 6.77 -12.87
CA THR A 236 8.70 6.58 -14.16
C THR A 236 8.05 7.43 -15.25
N CYS A 237 6.73 7.38 -15.42
CA CYS A 237 6.02 8.20 -16.40
C CYS A 237 6.25 9.70 -16.19
N PHE A 238 6.23 10.16 -14.93
CA PHE A 238 6.51 11.56 -14.59
C PHE A 238 7.93 11.97 -14.98
N LEU A 239 8.95 11.17 -14.65
CA LEU A 239 10.34 11.45 -15.02
C LEU A 239 10.55 11.43 -16.54
N LEU A 240 9.91 10.49 -17.25
CA LEU A 240 9.97 10.43 -18.71
C LEU A 240 9.38 11.68 -19.35
N ALA A 241 8.22 12.14 -18.87
CA ALA A 241 7.60 13.37 -19.34
C ALA A 241 8.45 14.60 -19.03
N LEU A 242 9.05 14.66 -17.84
CA LEU A 242 9.94 15.76 -17.45
C LEU A 242 11.21 15.83 -18.32
N TRP A 243 11.73 14.69 -18.75
CA TRP A 243 12.91 14.62 -19.62
C TRP A 243 12.58 14.73 -21.11
N GLY A 244 11.31 14.91 -21.48
CA GLY A 244 10.92 14.98 -22.89
C GLY A 244 11.30 13.74 -23.70
N PHE A 245 11.36 12.58 -23.05
CA PHE A 245 11.71 11.29 -23.69
C PHE A 245 13.10 11.22 -24.33
N ASP A 246 14.09 11.89 -23.73
CA ASP A 246 15.50 11.82 -24.15
C ASP A 246 16.14 10.42 -23.98
N GLN A 247 17.40 10.24 -24.34
CA GLN A 247 18.17 8.97 -24.33
C GLN A 247 18.16 8.22 -22.98
N ARG A 248 17.86 8.91 -21.88
CA ARG A 248 17.74 8.34 -20.53
C ARG A 248 16.44 7.53 -20.33
N ALA A 249 15.50 7.63 -21.26
CA ALA A 249 14.18 7.04 -21.16
C ALA A 249 14.22 5.51 -21.13
N VAL A 250 14.94 4.91 -22.07
CA VAL A 250 15.07 3.44 -22.18
C VAL A 250 15.70 2.83 -20.93
N PRO A 251 16.88 3.28 -20.44
CA PRO A 251 17.46 2.75 -19.22
C PRO A 251 16.59 2.95 -17.98
N LEU A 252 15.86 4.08 -17.85
CA LEU A 252 14.92 4.27 -16.75
C LEU A 252 13.77 3.24 -16.81
N THR A 253 13.20 2.98 -17.99
CA THR A 253 12.12 1.98 -18.13
C THR A 253 12.58 0.57 -17.79
N LEU A 254 13.82 0.22 -18.14
CA LEU A 254 14.42 -1.07 -17.81
C LEU A 254 14.59 -1.24 -16.29
N ILE A 255 15.12 -0.22 -15.61
CA ILE A 255 15.25 -0.22 -14.14
C ILE A 255 13.87 -0.30 -13.48
N ALA A 256 12.90 0.49 -13.96
CA ALA A 256 11.54 0.49 -13.43
C ALA A 256 10.88 -0.89 -13.56
N GLN A 257 11.02 -1.54 -14.72
CA GLN A 257 10.54 -2.90 -14.93
C GLN A 257 11.19 -3.88 -13.95
N ALA A 258 12.50 -3.80 -13.75
CA ALA A 258 13.22 -4.67 -12.82
C ALA A 258 12.72 -4.51 -11.37
N VAL A 259 12.48 -3.26 -10.94
CA VAL A 259 11.90 -2.95 -9.62
C VAL A 259 10.48 -3.49 -9.49
N ILE A 260 9.63 -3.31 -10.51
CA ILE A 260 8.25 -3.84 -10.53
C ILE A 260 8.28 -5.37 -10.38
N MET A 261 9.17 -6.08 -11.08
CA MET A 261 9.29 -7.54 -10.96
C MET A 261 9.81 -7.99 -9.59
N LEU A 262 10.72 -7.22 -8.98
CA LEU A 262 11.20 -7.47 -7.62
C LEU A 262 10.09 -7.29 -6.57
N ILE A 263 9.26 -6.25 -6.71
CA ILE A 263 8.08 -6.04 -5.87
C ILE A 263 7.08 -7.18 -6.08
N ALA A 264 6.78 -7.53 -7.33
CA ALA A 264 5.84 -8.61 -7.63
C ALA A 264 6.29 -9.96 -7.03
N ALA A 265 7.60 -10.22 -7.02
CA ALA A 265 8.20 -11.43 -6.47
C ALA A 265 7.93 -11.64 -4.97
N THR A 266 7.66 -10.61 -4.18
CA THR A 266 7.29 -10.78 -2.76
C THR A 266 5.99 -11.58 -2.61
N THR A 267 5.11 -11.52 -3.61
CA THR A 267 3.85 -12.27 -3.68
C THR A 267 4.08 -13.79 -3.68
N TYR A 268 5.25 -14.28 -4.13
CA TYR A 268 5.59 -15.71 -4.02
C TYR A 268 5.62 -16.21 -2.57
N ARG A 269 6.04 -15.37 -1.62
CA ARG A 269 6.04 -15.73 -0.19
C ARG A 269 4.62 -15.90 0.33
N ASP A 270 3.74 -15.01 -0.09
CA ASP A 270 2.32 -15.04 0.26
C ASP A 270 1.63 -16.30 -0.30
N LEU A 271 1.88 -16.61 -1.57
CA LEU A 271 1.42 -17.84 -2.22
C LEU A 271 1.98 -19.09 -1.52
N GLY A 272 3.28 -19.11 -1.21
CA GLY A 272 3.93 -20.20 -0.49
C GLY A 272 3.31 -20.46 0.89
N ALA A 273 3.09 -19.40 1.67
CA ALA A 273 2.49 -19.50 3.00
C ALA A 273 1.03 -19.98 2.95
N ALA A 274 0.25 -19.57 1.94
CA ALA A 274 -1.11 -20.04 1.72
C ALA A 274 -1.14 -21.52 1.31
N HIS A 275 -0.23 -21.93 0.43
CA HIS A 275 -0.08 -23.33 0.05
C HIS A 275 0.31 -24.25 1.21
N LEU A 276 1.11 -23.77 2.16
CA LEU A 276 1.45 -24.51 3.37
C LEU A 276 0.24 -24.70 4.29
N HIS A 277 -0.57 -23.65 4.49
CA HIS A 277 -1.81 -23.74 5.27
C HIS A 277 -2.82 -24.71 4.63
N ALA A 278 -2.92 -24.70 3.30
CA ALA A 278 -3.80 -25.60 2.55
C ALA A 278 -3.13 -26.94 2.19
N SER A 279 -2.00 -27.30 2.80
CA SER A 279 -1.18 -28.44 2.38
C SER A 279 -1.94 -29.78 2.38
N HIS A 280 -2.81 -30.01 3.37
CA HIS A 280 -3.65 -31.20 3.45
C HIS A 280 -4.61 -31.31 2.25
N PHE A 281 -5.24 -30.21 1.85
CA PHE A 281 -6.12 -30.15 0.68
C PHE A 281 -5.33 -30.18 -0.64
N MET A 282 -4.15 -29.56 -0.68
CA MET A 282 -3.29 -29.56 -1.88
C MET A 282 -2.72 -30.95 -2.19
N ARG A 283 -2.54 -31.81 -1.17
CA ARG A 283 -2.06 -33.19 -1.35
C ARG A 283 -3.11 -34.12 -1.96
N SER A 284 -4.40 -33.82 -1.79
CA SER A 284 -5.48 -34.61 -2.40
C SER A 284 -5.80 -34.21 -3.83
N LEU A 285 -5.25 -33.10 -4.32
CA LEU A 285 -5.40 -32.67 -5.71
C LEU A 285 -4.39 -33.41 -6.61
N PRO A 286 -4.83 -33.97 -7.76
CA PRO A 286 -3.94 -34.62 -8.73
C PRO A 286 -3.19 -33.57 -9.56
N LEU A 287 -2.38 -32.73 -8.90
CA LEU A 287 -1.60 -31.67 -9.54
C LEU A 287 -0.11 -31.98 -9.48
N SER A 288 0.54 -31.94 -10.64
CA SER A 288 2.00 -32.05 -10.69
C SER A 288 2.66 -30.84 -10.03
N THR A 289 3.82 -31.07 -9.41
CA THR A 289 4.61 -30.02 -8.76
C THR A 289 5.03 -28.91 -9.75
N PHE A 290 5.17 -29.26 -11.02
CA PHE A 290 5.47 -28.32 -12.10
C PHE A 290 4.25 -27.46 -12.47
N ALA A 291 3.05 -28.04 -12.60
CA ALA A 291 1.83 -27.30 -12.89
C ALA A 291 1.54 -26.24 -11.80
N LYS A 292 1.81 -26.58 -10.54
CA LYS A 292 1.72 -25.63 -9.42
C LYS A 292 2.71 -24.46 -9.57
N ARG A 293 3.99 -24.76 -9.86
CA ARG A 293 5.01 -23.73 -10.08
C ARG A 293 4.63 -22.79 -11.23
N ARG A 294 4.15 -23.34 -12.35
CA ARG A 294 3.71 -22.56 -13.50
C ARG A 294 2.53 -21.65 -13.15
N ALA A 295 1.58 -22.14 -12.36
CA ALA A 295 0.46 -21.32 -11.90
C ALA A 295 0.92 -20.14 -11.03
N ASP A 296 1.90 -20.35 -10.15
CA ASP A 296 2.47 -19.28 -9.33
C ASP A 296 3.17 -18.23 -10.19
N TRP A 297 3.99 -18.66 -11.16
CA TRP A 297 4.67 -17.75 -12.10
C TRP A 297 3.67 -16.92 -12.91
N LEU A 298 2.64 -17.57 -13.46
CA LEU A 298 1.60 -16.89 -14.24
C LEU A 298 0.80 -15.91 -13.39
N THR A 299 0.53 -16.24 -12.12
CA THR A 299 -0.21 -15.36 -11.22
C THR A 299 0.59 -14.09 -10.90
N VAL A 300 1.88 -14.24 -10.59
CA VAL A 300 2.76 -13.09 -10.32
C VAL A 300 3.00 -12.26 -11.58
N ALA A 301 3.25 -12.91 -12.71
CA ALA A 301 3.41 -12.23 -14.00
C ALA A 301 2.14 -11.46 -14.39
N ALA A 302 0.95 -12.05 -14.23
CA ALA A 302 -0.32 -11.39 -14.52
C ALA A 302 -0.57 -10.16 -13.64
N LEU A 303 -0.09 -10.18 -12.38
CA LEU A 303 -0.20 -9.03 -11.47
C LEU A 303 0.76 -7.89 -11.86
N ALA A 304 1.98 -8.23 -12.30
CA ALA A 304 3.02 -7.26 -12.64
C ALA A 304 2.85 -6.65 -14.04
N LEU A 305 2.37 -7.43 -15.00
CA LEU A 305 2.22 -7.07 -16.42
C LEU A 305 1.54 -5.70 -16.66
N PRO A 306 0.37 -5.39 -16.06
CA PRO A 306 -0.30 -4.12 -16.34
C PRO A 306 0.53 -2.90 -15.91
N PHE A 307 1.41 -3.04 -14.92
CA PHE A 307 2.30 -1.96 -14.47
C PHE A 307 3.57 -1.90 -15.33
N ALA A 308 4.18 -3.05 -15.59
CA ALA A 308 5.41 -3.15 -16.39
C ALA A 308 5.22 -2.73 -17.85
N ALA A 309 4.01 -2.89 -18.42
CA ALA A 309 3.74 -2.57 -19.82
C ALA A 309 3.55 -1.07 -20.10
N VAL A 310 3.17 -0.25 -19.10
CA VAL A 310 2.79 1.16 -19.30
C VAL A 310 3.95 1.99 -19.84
N ALA A 311 5.13 1.92 -19.21
CA ALA A 311 6.24 2.76 -19.64
C ALA A 311 6.77 2.38 -21.04
N PRO A 312 6.97 1.09 -21.39
CA PRO A 312 7.30 0.69 -22.76
C PRO A 312 6.25 1.11 -23.79
N LEU A 313 4.95 0.96 -23.50
CA LEU A 313 3.87 1.43 -24.37
C LEU A 313 3.97 2.94 -24.63
N LEU A 314 4.26 3.70 -23.57
CA LEU A 314 4.39 5.14 -23.64
C LEU A 314 5.63 5.58 -24.46
N LEU A 315 6.73 4.83 -24.40
CA LEU A 315 7.87 5.05 -25.30
C LEU A 315 7.54 4.79 -26.77
N VAL A 316 6.69 3.81 -27.06
CA VAL A 316 6.22 3.54 -28.44
C VAL A 316 5.34 4.67 -28.94
N THR A 317 4.41 5.18 -28.12
CA THR A 317 3.53 6.29 -28.53
C THR A 317 4.29 7.58 -28.81
N HIS A 318 5.42 7.81 -28.14
CA HIS A 318 6.29 8.96 -28.37
C HIS A 318 7.39 8.71 -29.41
N GLY A 319 7.36 7.56 -30.10
CA GLY A 319 8.29 7.25 -31.20
C GLY A 319 9.73 6.97 -30.78
N VAL A 320 10.01 6.83 -29.48
CA VAL A 320 11.37 6.58 -28.96
C VAL A 320 11.78 5.12 -29.15
N LEU A 321 10.80 4.20 -29.09
CA LEU A 321 11.06 2.77 -29.16
C LEU A 321 10.14 2.09 -30.19
N SER A 322 10.67 1.11 -30.93
CA SER A 322 9.83 0.32 -31.85
C SER A 322 8.91 -0.64 -31.07
N SER A 323 7.73 -0.94 -31.62
CA SER A 323 6.77 -1.87 -30.99
C SER A 323 7.36 -3.26 -30.71
N ARG A 324 8.26 -3.73 -31.59
CA ARG A 324 8.99 -5.00 -31.40
C ARG A 324 9.95 -4.95 -30.23
N MET A 325 10.70 -3.84 -30.09
CA MET A 325 11.64 -3.66 -28.99
C MET A 325 10.90 -3.52 -27.65
N ALA A 326 9.73 -2.87 -27.64
CA ALA A 326 8.90 -2.74 -26.44
C ALA A 326 8.34 -4.08 -26.00
N ALA A 327 7.87 -4.90 -26.94
CA ALA A 327 7.44 -6.27 -26.66
C ALA A 327 8.61 -7.13 -26.14
N ALA A 328 9.79 -7.03 -26.75
CA ALA A 328 10.99 -7.73 -26.28
C ALA A 328 11.38 -7.31 -24.86
N LEU A 329 11.32 -6.01 -24.55
CA LEU A 329 11.58 -5.48 -23.21
C LEU A 329 10.59 -6.05 -22.18
N VAL A 330 9.28 -6.00 -22.44
CA VAL A 330 8.27 -6.58 -21.53
C VAL A 330 8.46 -8.09 -21.37
N CYS A 331 8.69 -8.82 -22.47
CA CYS A 331 8.91 -10.27 -22.45
C CYS A 331 10.18 -10.67 -21.70
N SER A 332 11.24 -9.85 -21.74
CA SER A 332 12.48 -10.10 -21.01
C SER A 332 12.30 -10.10 -19.48
N GLY A 333 11.21 -9.52 -18.96
CA GLY A 333 10.84 -9.60 -17.55
C GLY A 333 10.29 -10.96 -17.12
N ALA A 334 9.75 -11.77 -18.02
CA ALA A 334 9.20 -13.10 -17.70
C ALA A 334 10.23 -14.07 -17.10
N PRO A 335 11.45 -14.25 -17.65
CA PRO A 335 12.47 -15.08 -17.02
C PRO A 335 12.92 -14.53 -15.67
N LEU A 336 12.95 -13.21 -15.49
CA LEU A 336 13.28 -12.59 -14.20
C LEU A 336 12.24 -12.96 -13.13
N VAL A 337 10.95 -12.90 -13.45
CA VAL A 337 9.85 -13.33 -12.57
C VAL A 337 9.96 -14.81 -12.20
N ALA A 338 10.36 -15.66 -13.15
CA ALA A 338 10.56 -17.09 -12.89
C ALA A 338 11.80 -17.33 -12.02
N LEU A 339 12.91 -16.63 -12.25
CA LEU A 339 14.14 -16.74 -11.46
C LEU A 339 13.95 -16.25 -10.02
N HIS A 340 13.17 -15.19 -9.81
CA HIS A 340 12.81 -14.70 -8.49
C HIS A 340 12.04 -15.71 -7.64
N TYR A 341 11.47 -16.75 -8.23
CA TYR A 341 10.88 -17.86 -7.49
C TYR A 341 11.91 -18.61 -6.63
N LEU A 342 13.16 -18.72 -7.08
CA LEU A 342 14.20 -19.52 -6.40
C LEU A 342 14.63 -18.91 -5.06
N PRO A 343 15.03 -17.62 -4.97
CA PRO A 343 15.36 -16.98 -3.70
C PRO A 343 14.22 -17.05 -2.68
N GLN A 344 12.98 -16.87 -3.14
CA GLN A 344 11.80 -16.83 -2.29
C GLN A 344 11.45 -18.21 -1.71
N ARG A 345 11.76 -19.29 -2.44
CA ARG A 345 11.45 -20.67 -2.01
C ARG A 345 12.55 -21.31 -1.18
N TYR A 346 13.82 -21.14 -1.57
CA TYR A 346 14.93 -21.92 -1.00
C TYR A 346 15.74 -21.13 0.03
N ALA A 347 15.72 -19.81 0.00
CA ALA A 347 16.55 -18.97 0.85
C ALA A 347 15.73 -17.86 1.54
N SER A 348 14.70 -18.23 2.29
CA SER A 348 13.72 -17.28 2.87
C SER A 348 14.37 -16.15 3.68
N ARG A 349 15.46 -16.43 4.43
CA ARG A 349 16.22 -15.44 5.21
C ARG A 349 17.04 -14.46 4.36
N GLN A 350 17.57 -14.91 3.22
CA GLN A 350 18.41 -14.11 2.31
C GLN A 350 17.67 -13.70 1.03
N SER A 351 16.36 -13.97 0.95
CA SER A 351 15.54 -13.81 -0.24
C SER A 351 15.56 -12.40 -0.81
N VAL A 352 15.64 -11.38 0.05
CA VAL A 352 15.72 -9.97 -0.35
C VAL A 352 17.07 -9.68 -1.00
N LEU A 353 18.18 -10.08 -0.37
CA LEU A 353 19.53 -9.82 -0.88
C LEU A 353 19.78 -10.56 -2.19
N LEU A 354 19.40 -11.85 -2.25
CA LEU A 354 19.49 -12.66 -3.47
C LEU A 354 18.54 -12.16 -4.56
N GLY A 355 17.35 -11.68 -4.18
CA GLY A 355 16.43 -11.03 -5.11
C GLY A 355 17.05 -9.80 -5.74
N ILE A 356 17.59 -8.89 -4.93
CA ILE A 356 18.26 -7.67 -5.41
C ILE A 356 19.45 -8.02 -6.30
N ALA A 357 20.33 -8.94 -5.87
CA ALA A 357 21.48 -9.36 -6.66
C ALA A 357 21.06 -9.91 -8.04
N LEU A 358 20.03 -10.75 -8.08
CA LEU A 358 19.47 -11.29 -9.32
C LEU A 358 18.88 -10.19 -10.21
N THR A 359 18.17 -9.22 -9.63
CA THR A 359 17.65 -8.05 -10.35
C THR A 359 18.79 -7.23 -10.95
N VAL A 360 19.85 -6.95 -10.18
CA VAL A 360 21.02 -6.20 -10.65
C VAL A 360 21.71 -6.93 -11.80
N VAL A 361 21.95 -8.24 -11.67
CA VAL A 361 22.56 -9.05 -12.74
C VAL A 361 21.69 -9.01 -14.00
N TRP A 362 20.37 -9.18 -13.86
CA TRP A 362 19.46 -9.09 -15.00
C TRP A 362 19.49 -7.70 -15.65
N VAL A 363 19.50 -6.62 -14.85
CA VAL A 363 19.60 -5.25 -15.36
C VAL A 363 20.89 -5.07 -16.15
N THR A 364 22.03 -5.53 -15.63
CA THR A 364 23.32 -5.40 -16.33
C THR A 364 23.34 -6.15 -17.67
N LEU A 365 22.71 -7.33 -17.75
CA LEU A 365 22.62 -8.11 -18.99
C LEU A 365 21.64 -7.47 -19.99
N ALA A 366 20.47 -7.07 -19.52
CA ALA A 366 19.46 -6.42 -20.35
C ALA A 366 19.96 -5.06 -20.87
N TRP A 367 20.76 -4.35 -20.07
CA TRP A 367 21.35 -3.08 -20.48
C TRP A 367 22.13 -3.20 -21.78
N GLN A 368 22.99 -4.23 -21.92
CA GLN A 368 23.81 -4.44 -23.14
C GLN A 368 22.99 -4.72 -24.41
N VAL A 369 21.71 -5.08 -24.27
CA VAL A 369 20.83 -5.45 -25.38
C VAL A 369 19.92 -4.29 -25.79
N PHE A 370 19.50 -3.46 -24.83
CA PHE A 370 18.47 -2.44 -25.03
C PHE A 370 19.00 -1.00 -24.98
N VAL A 371 20.21 -0.77 -24.46
CA VAL A 371 20.86 0.55 -24.31
C VAL A 371 22.24 0.49 -24.96
#